data_AF-A0A536HEY5-F1
#
_entry.id   AF-A0A536HEY5-F1
#
_cell.length_a   1.000
_cell.length_b   1.000
_cell.length_c   1.000
_cell.angle_alpha   90.00
_cell.angle_beta   90.00
_cell.angle_gamma   90.00
#
_symmetry.space_group_name_H-M   'P 1'
#
loop_
_entity.id
_entity.type
_entity.pdbx_description
1 polymer ?
#
loop_
_entity_poly.entity_id
_entity_poly.type
_entity_poly.pdbx_seq_one_letter_code
_entity_poly.pdbx_strand_id
1 'polypeptide(L)'
;MADTETTVHGIPQPIPREQVTGTLQGQYVRSLWKSVLLILVLTVLFVTYLLMKPGGPNQVNLGDNLTQGLLEAVGLLLTLPLFWHGGGRGRRFPVPFTGHVAPAGTPQRWVPLLLGLGILSYIVGQALWTYNEDIAHFAVLFPTWADAGYLGSYPFVLLALLLLPSRPLSADTRSRILLDSLMIMVGATTFSWYFILGPTILQGANTVLGQVIGTAYPLVTLVLIFCLLLLVLHSHDHAIRPVALILGLAFLIIVSTDSIYDYQELHNMYATGGLLDVGWPLGYMLVGLGAQALRVGIASGKLSAHLPAGGDASRERAGQSFSSSSLWKSMLPYLFVPLVILLLAYTVSAPGAGILKLGVILGAAVLMGLLILRQFFALRETLGHQQQLWEMREQVIGAELAREKAERLKVERVLALNEALTASRQGEPHAHILALGHYQVRDNQGLYYNVSLREVGEHQTFECECPQYQRQAICPHSLVAAALHSASEAPH
;
A
#
# COMPACT_ATOMS: atom_id res chain seq x y z
N MET A 1 34.91 6.20 56.28
CA MET A 1 33.65 5.46 56.07
C MET A 1 32.76 6.37 55.25
N ALA A 2 32.58 6.01 54.00
CA ALA A 2 31.85 6.73 52.98
C ALA A 2 30.69 5.82 52.56
N ASP A 3 29.46 6.32 52.64
CA ASP A 3 28.26 5.67 52.13
C ASP A 3 27.55 6.70 51.24
N THR A 4 27.76 6.66 49.92
CA THR A 4 26.89 6.05 48.89
C THR A 4 25.47 6.63 48.81
N GLU A 5 25.36 7.80 48.17
CA GLU A 5 24.14 8.20 47.46
C GLU A 5 24.07 7.47 46.11
N THR A 6 23.20 6.46 46.03
CA THR A 6 22.83 5.80 44.77
C THR A 6 21.91 6.70 43.96
N THR A 7 22.47 7.40 42.98
CA THR A 7 21.71 8.05 41.90
C THR A 7 21.12 6.98 40.98
N VAL A 8 19.81 6.75 41.11
CA VAL A 8 19.04 5.93 40.18
C VAL A 8 19.00 6.66 38.83
N HIS A 9 19.75 6.16 37.85
CA HIS A 9 19.61 6.57 36.45
C HIS A 9 18.18 6.27 35.99
N GLY A 10 17.42 7.33 35.69
CA GLY A 10 16.11 7.23 35.09
C GLY A 10 16.16 6.40 33.81
N ILE A 11 15.28 5.41 33.71
CA ILE A 11 15.01 4.66 32.50
C ILE A 11 14.65 5.67 31.40
N PRO A 12 15.27 5.63 30.20
CA PRO A 12 14.89 6.53 29.12
C PRO A 12 13.42 6.29 28.78
N GLN A 13 12.61 7.34 28.89
CA GLN A 13 11.23 7.35 28.41
C GLN A 13 11.20 6.84 26.95
N PRO A 14 10.38 5.85 26.59
CA PRO A 14 10.25 5.43 25.21
C PRO A 14 9.72 6.61 24.40
N ILE A 15 10.51 7.09 23.43
CA ILE A 15 10.09 8.13 22.49
C ILE A 15 8.81 7.62 21.81
N PRO A 16 7.71 8.40 21.78
CA PRO A 16 6.49 7.99 21.11
C PRO A 16 6.80 7.61 19.65
N ARG A 17 6.39 6.41 19.21
CA ARG A 17 6.63 5.92 17.84
C ARG A 17 6.21 6.93 16.77
N GLU A 18 5.21 7.77 17.03
CA GLU A 18 4.74 8.84 16.13
C GLU A 18 5.75 9.96 15.89
N GLN A 19 6.58 10.33 16.88
CA GLN A 19 7.63 11.34 16.69
C GLN A 19 8.82 10.80 15.88
N VAL A 20 9.10 9.49 16.01
CA VAL A 20 10.15 8.80 15.24
C VAL A 20 9.72 8.57 13.78
N THR A 21 8.46 8.23 13.53
CA THR A 21 7.94 8.06 12.16
C THR A 21 7.87 9.39 11.41
N GLY A 22 7.43 10.47 12.05
CA GLY A 22 7.36 11.83 11.45
C GLY A 22 8.73 12.40 11.06
N THR A 23 9.74 12.23 11.91
CA THR A 23 11.12 12.70 11.65
C THR A 23 11.82 11.88 10.55
N LEU A 24 11.60 10.56 10.51
CA LEU A 24 12.14 9.67 9.46
C LEU A 24 11.43 9.80 8.12
N GLN A 25 10.15 10.18 8.08
CA GLN A 25 9.40 10.45 6.84
C GLN A 25 9.85 11.77 6.21
N GLY A 26 10.15 12.80 7.03
CA GLY A 26 10.76 14.06 6.57
C GLY A 26 12.16 13.88 5.99
N GLN A 27 12.98 12.97 6.52
CA GLN A 27 14.30 12.64 5.97
C GLN A 27 14.23 11.90 4.63
N TYR A 28 13.26 10.99 4.46
CA TYR A 28 13.05 10.24 3.20
C TYR A 28 12.70 11.18 2.03
N VAL A 29 11.74 12.10 2.25
CA VAL A 29 11.36 13.12 1.25
C VAL A 29 12.51 14.09 0.98
N ARG A 30 13.27 14.49 2.01
CA ARG A 30 14.49 15.29 1.87
C ARG A 30 15.64 14.57 1.17
N SER A 31 15.61 13.24 1.06
CA SER A 31 16.63 12.49 0.31
C SER A 31 16.34 12.45 -1.19
N LEU A 32 15.07 12.50 -1.60
CA LEU A 32 14.66 12.33 -2.99
C LEU A 32 14.38 13.65 -3.72
N TRP A 33 14.13 14.76 -3.01
CA TRP A 33 13.76 16.03 -3.66
C TRP A 33 14.82 16.55 -4.64
N LYS A 34 16.11 16.32 -4.39
CA LYS A 34 17.19 16.73 -5.30
C LYS A 34 17.08 16.00 -6.64
N SER A 35 16.81 14.70 -6.59
CA SER A 35 16.60 13.88 -7.79
C SER A 35 15.32 14.29 -8.52
N VAL A 36 14.23 14.56 -7.79
CA VAL A 36 12.98 15.07 -8.38
C VAL A 36 13.19 16.42 -9.07
N LEU A 37 13.88 17.35 -8.41
CA LEU A 37 14.19 18.66 -8.97
C LEU A 37 15.10 18.53 -10.20
N LEU A 38 16.11 17.65 -10.15
CA LEU A 38 16.97 17.36 -11.29
C LEU A 38 16.15 16.86 -12.49
N ILE A 39 15.27 15.88 -12.29
CA ILE A 39 14.40 15.34 -13.34
C ILE A 39 13.52 16.44 -13.93
N LEU A 40 12.90 17.28 -13.09
CA LEU A 40 12.05 18.38 -13.55
C LEU A 40 12.84 19.40 -14.38
N VAL A 41 14.00 19.84 -13.90
CA VAL A 41 14.84 20.81 -14.62
C VAL A 41 15.31 20.24 -15.95
N LEU A 42 15.83 19.01 -15.97
CA LEU A 42 16.30 18.36 -17.19
C LEU A 42 15.16 18.17 -18.21
N THR A 43 13.98 17.77 -17.74
CA THR A 43 12.80 17.60 -18.61
C THR A 43 12.35 18.94 -19.20
N VAL A 44 12.29 20.01 -18.39
CA VAL A 44 11.92 21.36 -18.86
C VAL A 44 12.94 21.88 -19.88
N LEU A 45 14.23 21.68 -19.64
CA LEU A 45 15.27 22.06 -20.58
C LEU A 45 15.12 21.31 -21.92
N PHE A 46 14.84 20.01 -21.87
CA PHE A 46 14.66 19.21 -23.08
C PHE A 46 13.40 19.59 -23.86
N VAL A 47 12.26 19.78 -23.17
CA VAL A 47 11.04 20.32 -23.78
C VAL A 47 11.31 21.68 -24.44
N THR A 48 12.06 22.55 -23.76
CA THR A 48 12.41 23.88 -24.31
C THR A 48 13.26 23.75 -25.57
N TYR A 49 14.25 22.85 -25.58
CA TYR A 49 15.06 22.56 -26.77
C TYR A 49 14.20 22.11 -27.96
N LEU A 50 13.29 21.17 -27.74
CA LEU A 50 12.39 20.64 -28.78
C LEU A 50 11.38 21.66 -29.29
N LEU A 51 10.95 22.61 -28.45
CA LEU A 51 10.08 23.70 -28.87
C LEU A 51 10.84 24.79 -29.66
N MET A 52 12.08 25.08 -29.28
CA MET A 52 12.90 26.08 -29.95
C MET A 52 13.44 25.59 -31.30
N LYS A 53 13.62 24.27 -31.47
CA LYS A 53 14.22 23.64 -32.66
C LYS A 53 15.45 24.39 -33.17
N PRO A 54 16.51 24.54 -32.34
CA PRO A 54 17.65 25.35 -32.71
C PRO A 54 18.45 24.66 -33.84
N GLY A 55 18.40 25.25 -35.04
CA GLY A 55 19.20 24.81 -36.18
C GLY A 55 18.38 24.14 -37.29
N GLY A 56 19.07 23.42 -38.17
CA GLY A 56 18.44 22.65 -39.25
C GLY A 56 17.88 21.29 -38.77
N PRO A 57 17.02 20.63 -39.57
CA PRO A 57 16.36 19.37 -39.18
C PRO A 57 17.32 18.29 -38.65
N ASN A 58 18.42 18.03 -39.35
CA ASN A 58 19.40 17.02 -38.92
C ASN A 58 20.10 17.37 -37.60
N GLN A 59 20.29 18.67 -37.30
CA GLN A 59 20.88 19.10 -36.03
C GLN A 59 19.90 18.94 -34.87
N VAL A 60 18.61 19.15 -35.14
CA VAL A 60 17.53 18.95 -34.17
C VAL A 60 17.38 17.46 -33.87
N ASN A 61 17.37 16.59 -34.88
CA ASN A 61 17.27 15.14 -34.69
C ASN A 61 18.47 14.58 -33.90
N LEU A 62 19.70 14.97 -34.28
CA LEU A 62 20.89 14.54 -33.57
C LEU A 62 20.89 15.03 -32.12
N GLY A 63 20.51 16.30 -31.89
CA GLY A 63 20.45 16.84 -30.53
C GLY A 63 19.33 16.21 -29.69
N ASP A 64 18.20 15.86 -30.30
CA ASP A 64 17.12 15.09 -29.69
C ASP A 64 17.63 13.72 -29.22
N ASN A 65 18.11 12.91 -30.16
CA ASN A 65 18.65 11.57 -29.91
C ASN A 65 19.75 11.53 -28.83
N LEU A 66 20.72 12.44 -28.91
CA LEU A 66 21.78 12.55 -27.91
C LEU A 66 21.22 12.95 -26.54
N THR A 67 20.26 13.87 -26.50
CA THR A 67 19.65 14.30 -25.25
C THR A 67 18.84 13.17 -24.61
N GLN A 68 18.06 12.41 -25.39
CA GLN A 68 17.33 11.23 -24.90
C GLN A 68 18.29 10.25 -24.21
N GLY A 69 19.37 9.82 -24.89
CA GLY A 69 20.35 8.90 -24.32
C GLY A 69 21.07 9.45 -23.07
N LEU A 70 21.38 10.75 -23.02
CA LEU A 70 21.96 11.40 -21.85
C LEU A 70 21.01 11.41 -20.65
N LEU A 71 19.72 11.70 -20.87
CA LEU A 71 18.71 11.72 -19.81
C LEU A 71 18.41 10.31 -19.28
N GLU A 72 18.38 9.32 -20.16
CA GLU A 72 18.28 7.91 -19.76
C GLU A 72 19.50 7.48 -18.92
N ALA A 73 20.70 7.94 -19.28
CA ALA A 73 21.91 7.71 -18.49
C ALA A 73 21.80 8.34 -17.09
N VAL A 74 21.13 9.50 -16.95
CA VAL A 74 20.80 10.05 -15.63
C VAL A 74 19.88 9.08 -14.86
N GLY A 75 18.86 8.52 -15.51
CA GLY A 75 18.03 7.45 -14.95
C GLY A 75 18.84 6.25 -14.46
N LEU A 76 19.79 5.76 -15.27
CA LEU A 76 20.71 4.69 -14.90
C LEU A 76 21.55 5.06 -13.68
N LEU A 77 22.12 6.27 -13.65
CA LEU A 77 22.91 6.77 -12.52
C LEU A 77 22.09 6.81 -11.22
N LEU A 78 20.80 7.14 -11.29
CA LEU A 78 19.88 7.10 -10.15
C LEU A 78 19.63 5.68 -9.63
N THR A 79 19.89 4.62 -10.41
CA THR A 79 19.85 3.23 -9.92
C THR A 79 21.10 2.84 -9.12
N LEU A 80 22.24 3.50 -9.36
CA LEU A 80 23.53 3.16 -8.74
C LEU A 80 23.67 3.72 -7.31
N PRO A 81 24.46 3.06 -6.43
CA PRO A 81 24.71 3.50 -5.04
C PRO A 81 25.54 4.79 -4.90
N LEU A 82 25.82 5.47 -6.00
CA LEU A 82 26.89 6.47 -6.08
C LEU A 82 26.50 7.89 -5.61
N PHE A 83 25.23 8.16 -5.30
CA PHE A 83 24.78 9.50 -4.86
C PHE A 83 24.43 9.59 -3.38
N TRP A 84 25.23 8.96 -2.51
CA TRP A 84 25.23 9.29 -1.08
C TRP A 84 26.26 10.39 -0.78
N HIS A 85 25.91 11.65 -1.08
CA HIS A 85 26.65 12.79 -0.53
C HIS A 85 26.14 13.07 0.88
N GLY A 86 26.91 12.57 1.85
CA GLY A 86 26.72 12.82 3.27
C GLY A 86 26.76 14.32 3.59
N GLY A 87 25.62 14.85 4.03
CA GLY A 87 25.55 16.02 4.90
C GLY A 87 25.48 15.55 6.35
N GLY A 88 26.60 15.04 6.87
CA GLY A 88 26.68 14.55 8.24
C GLY A 88 28.05 13.97 8.52
N ARG A 89 28.97 14.80 9.05
CA ARG A 89 30.20 14.34 9.69
C ARG A 89 29.82 13.36 10.79
N GLY A 90 30.07 12.07 10.59
CA GLY A 90 29.94 11.06 11.63
C GLY A 90 29.57 9.69 11.07
N ARG A 91 30.56 8.78 11.03
CA ARG A 91 30.49 7.37 10.61
C ARG A 91 30.49 7.11 9.11
N ARG A 92 31.69 7.26 8.52
CA ARG A 92 32.14 6.35 7.46
C ARG A 92 32.26 4.96 8.08
N PHE A 93 31.29 4.09 7.87
CA PHE A 93 31.59 2.67 7.85
C PHE A 93 31.86 2.30 6.39
N PRO A 94 33.10 1.92 6.03
CA PRO A 94 33.27 1.12 4.83
C PRO A 94 32.59 -0.21 5.16
N VAL A 95 31.43 -0.49 4.57
CA VAL A 95 30.87 -1.85 4.65
C VAL A 95 31.83 -2.71 3.83
N PRO A 96 32.63 -3.60 4.45
CA PRO A 96 33.45 -4.53 3.69
C PRO A 96 32.49 -5.42 2.91
N PHE A 97 32.84 -5.74 1.66
CA PHE A 97 32.07 -6.66 0.81
C PHE A 97 31.92 -8.07 1.44
N THR A 98 32.59 -8.33 2.56
CA THR A 98 32.60 -9.59 3.29
C THR A 98 32.52 -9.33 4.80
N GLY A 99 31.36 -9.56 5.42
CA GLY A 99 31.23 -9.59 6.88
C GLY A 99 29.91 -9.00 7.39
N HIS A 100 29.08 -9.85 8.01
CA HIS A 100 27.72 -9.61 8.51
C HIS A 100 26.61 -9.58 7.45
N VAL A 101 26.40 -10.78 6.89
CA VAL A 101 25.11 -11.19 6.34
C VAL A 101 24.06 -11.08 7.45
N ALA A 102 23.29 -9.99 7.45
CA ALA A 102 21.95 -9.99 8.01
C ALA A 102 21.19 -11.21 7.42
N PRO A 103 20.38 -11.92 8.22
CA PRO A 103 19.92 -13.26 7.88
C PRO A 103 19.16 -13.27 6.55
N ALA A 104 19.50 -14.24 5.69
CA ALA A 104 18.82 -14.67 4.47
C ALA A 104 18.20 -13.56 3.57
N GLY A 105 18.91 -13.26 2.47
CA GLY A 105 18.64 -12.15 1.57
C GLY A 105 17.23 -12.10 0.97
N THR A 106 16.54 -11.00 1.20
CA THR A 106 15.30 -10.69 0.50
C THR A 106 15.58 -10.50 -0.99
N PRO A 107 14.78 -11.09 -1.90
CA PRO A 107 14.94 -10.94 -3.35
C PRO A 107 14.90 -9.47 -3.82
N GLN A 108 14.26 -8.61 -3.02
CA GLN A 108 14.11 -7.17 -3.25
C GLN A 108 15.44 -6.42 -3.43
N ARG A 109 16.56 -6.94 -2.89
CA ARG A 109 17.88 -6.31 -3.06
C ARG A 109 18.36 -6.29 -4.50
N TRP A 110 17.86 -7.21 -5.34
CA TRP A 110 18.21 -7.31 -6.76
C TRP A 110 17.39 -6.36 -7.64
N VAL A 111 16.27 -5.84 -7.14
CA VAL A 111 15.35 -5.00 -7.91
C VAL A 111 16.04 -3.76 -8.49
N PRO A 112 16.84 -2.96 -7.73
CA PRO A 112 17.52 -1.80 -8.30
C PRO A 112 18.52 -2.16 -9.39
N LEU A 113 19.21 -3.31 -9.25
CA LEU A 113 20.15 -3.80 -10.26
C LEU A 113 19.41 -4.18 -11.55
N LEU A 114 18.31 -4.92 -11.43
CA LEU A 114 17.49 -5.33 -12.58
C LEU A 114 16.87 -4.13 -13.30
N LEU A 115 16.36 -3.14 -12.55
CA LEU A 115 15.88 -1.89 -13.15
C LEU A 115 17.01 -1.14 -13.87
N GLY A 116 18.22 -1.10 -13.28
CA GLY A 116 19.40 -0.52 -13.92
C GLY A 116 19.82 -1.26 -15.19
N LEU A 117 19.80 -2.59 -15.19
CA LEU A 117 20.07 -3.39 -16.39
C LEU A 117 19.02 -3.15 -17.49
N GLY A 118 17.75 -2.99 -17.11
CA GLY A 118 16.69 -2.61 -18.04
C GLY A 118 16.96 -1.27 -18.71
N ILE A 119 17.28 -0.23 -17.92
CA ILE A 119 17.64 1.10 -18.45
C ILE A 119 18.91 1.01 -19.33
N LEU A 120 19.93 0.26 -18.90
CA LEU A 120 21.15 0.09 -19.68
C LEU A 120 20.89 -0.56 -21.05
N SER A 121 20.04 -1.58 -21.09
CA SER A 121 19.62 -2.22 -22.35
C SER A 121 18.95 -1.21 -23.28
N TYR A 122 18.07 -0.36 -22.73
CA TYR A 122 17.40 0.69 -23.49
C TYR A 122 18.39 1.73 -24.03
N ILE A 123 19.33 2.21 -23.22
CA ILE A 123 20.40 3.14 -23.64
C ILE A 123 21.24 2.55 -24.78
N VAL A 124 21.54 1.25 -24.74
CA VAL A 124 22.25 0.57 -25.83
C VAL A 124 21.41 0.60 -27.12
N GLY A 125 20.10 0.34 -27.01
CA GLY A 125 19.16 0.52 -28.11
C GLY A 125 19.18 1.95 -28.66
N GLN A 126 19.10 2.95 -27.77
CA GLN A 126 19.11 4.37 -28.13
C GLN A 126 20.40 4.78 -28.83
N ALA A 127 21.56 4.35 -28.33
CA ALA A 127 22.84 4.63 -28.96
C ALA A 127 22.96 4.02 -30.36
N LEU A 128 22.45 2.79 -30.54
CA LEU A 128 22.40 2.14 -31.85
C LEU A 128 21.41 2.85 -32.78
N TRP A 129 20.27 3.32 -32.28
CA TRP A 129 19.31 4.12 -33.03
C TRP A 129 19.93 5.42 -33.52
N THR A 130 20.53 6.20 -32.63
CA THR A 130 21.26 7.44 -32.96
C THR A 130 22.33 7.19 -34.03
N TYR A 131 23.11 6.11 -33.89
CA TYR A 131 24.09 5.74 -34.92
C TYR A 131 23.42 5.44 -36.27
N ASN A 132 22.34 4.66 -36.28
CA ASN A 132 21.64 4.27 -37.50
C ASN A 132 21.00 5.47 -38.19
N GLU A 133 20.35 6.37 -37.45
CA GLU A 133 19.64 7.53 -37.97
C GLU A 133 20.61 8.65 -38.40
N ASP A 134 21.49 9.07 -37.48
CA ASP A 134 22.25 10.31 -37.66
C ASP A 134 23.59 10.11 -38.37
N ILE A 135 24.19 8.91 -38.29
CA ILE A 135 25.51 8.62 -38.86
C ILE A 135 25.40 7.74 -40.10
N ALA A 136 24.70 6.60 -39.98
CA ALA A 136 24.58 5.64 -41.07
C ALA A 136 23.48 6.00 -42.08
N HIS A 137 22.59 6.94 -41.72
CA HIS A 137 21.43 7.37 -42.52
C HIS A 137 20.55 6.19 -42.98
N PHE A 138 20.44 5.19 -42.11
CA PHE A 138 19.69 3.95 -42.28
C PHE A 138 18.33 3.98 -41.56
N ALA A 139 17.79 5.17 -41.31
CA ALA A 139 16.53 5.38 -40.57
C ALA A 139 15.30 4.62 -41.12
N VAL A 140 15.37 4.09 -42.35
CA VAL A 140 14.29 3.36 -43.03
C VAL A 140 14.39 1.83 -42.86
N LEU A 141 15.51 1.32 -42.34
CA LEU A 141 15.70 -0.12 -42.18
C LEU A 141 15.00 -0.59 -40.90
N PHE A 142 13.92 -1.36 -41.05
CA PHE A 142 13.27 -2.05 -39.95
C PHE A 142 13.20 -3.55 -40.26
N PRO A 143 13.61 -4.45 -39.35
CA PRO A 143 14.16 -4.20 -37.99
C PRO A 143 15.69 -4.02 -37.95
N THR A 144 16.22 -3.54 -36.82
CA THR A 144 17.65 -3.28 -36.55
C THR A 144 18.15 -3.88 -35.23
N TRP A 145 19.45 -3.74 -34.96
CA TRP A 145 20.02 -4.08 -33.65
C TRP A 145 19.58 -3.15 -32.52
N ALA A 146 19.07 -1.95 -32.82
CA ALA A 146 18.51 -1.06 -31.80
C ALA A 146 17.28 -1.70 -31.13
N ASP A 147 16.44 -2.39 -31.93
CA ASP A 147 15.25 -3.10 -31.44
C ASP A 147 15.59 -4.19 -30.41
N ALA A 148 16.73 -4.87 -30.58
CA ALA A 148 17.19 -5.85 -29.60
C ALA A 148 17.54 -5.20 -28.25
N GLY A 149 18.12 -4.00 -28.28
CA GLY A 149 18.41 -3.20 -27.07
C GLY A 149 17.13 -2.75 -26.37
N TYR A 150 16.18 -2.19 -27.12
CA TYR A 150 14.88 -1.74 -26.61
C TYR A 150 14.08 -2.90 -26.01
N LEU A 151 13.87 -3.97 -26.76
CA LEU A 151 13.12 -5.15 -26.30
C LEU A 151 13.82 -5.89 -25.15
N GLY A 152 15.15 -5.83 -25.09
CA GLY A 152 15.93 -6.40 -24.00
C GLY A 152 15.66 -5.77 -22.63
N SER A 153 15.13 -4.55 -22.58
CA SER A 153 14.83 -3.85 -21.32
C SER A 153 13.68 -4.50 -20.52
N TYR A 154 12.64 -4.97 -21.22
CA TYR A 154 11.38 -5.41 -20.62
C TYR A 154 11.50 -6.68 -19.75
N PRO A 155 12.26 -7.73 -20.12
CA PRO A 155 12.48 -8.89 -19.26
C PRO A 155 13.11 -8.53 -17.90
N PHE A 156 14.07 -7.59 -17.88
CA PHE A 156 14.70 -7.14 -16.64
C PHE A 156 13.71 -6.37 -15.77
N VAL A 157 12.92 -5.48 -16.36
CA VAL A 157 11.85 -4.73 -15.68
C VAL A 157 10.83 -5.70 -15.07
N LEU A 158 10.33 -6.66 -15.86
CA LEU A 158 9.38 -7.65 -15.38
C LEU A 158 9.95 -8.44 -14.20
N LEU A 159 11.18 -8.94 -14.30
CA LEU A 159 11.83 -9.68 -13.22
C LEU A 159 12.01 -8.81 -11.98
N ALA A 160 12.38 -7.53 -12.13
CA ALA A 160 12.51 -6.60 -11.03
C ALA A 160 11.18 -6.43 -10.26
N LEU A 161 10.06 -6.31 -10.97
CA LEU A 161 8.75 -6.18 -10.33
C LEU A 161 8.27 -7.47 -9.68
N LEU A 162 8.57 -8.62 -10.28
CA LEU A 162 8.24 -9.92 -9.68
C LEU A 162 9.01 -10.19 -8.39
N LEU A 163 10.19 -9.58 -8.20
CA LEU A 163 11.00 -9.67 -6.99
C LEU A 163 10.69 -8.56 -5.96
N LEU A 164 9.81 -7.61 -6.29
CA LEU A 164 9.33 -6.55 -5.41
C LEU A 164 8.42 -7.02 -4.23
N PRO A 165 7.63 -8.11 -4.31
CA PRO A 165 6.66 -8.44 -3.26
C PRO A 165 7.29 -8.70 -1.89
N SER A 166 6.68 -8.12 -0.84
CA SER A 166 7.10 -8.33 0.56
C SER A 166 6.06 -9.04 1.43
N ARG A 167 4.84 -9.34 0.96
CA ARG A 167 3.85 -10.11 1.76
C ARG A 167 2.90 -10.94 0.91
N PRO A 168 2.51 -12.15 1.38
CA PRO A 168 1.40 -12.88 0.81
C PRO A 168 0.09 -12.10 1.04
N LEU A 169 -0.62 -11.80 -0.05
CA LEU A 169 -1.98 -11.27 0.01
C LEU A 169 -2.97 -12.38 0.41
N SER A 170 -4.11 -12.01 1.00
CA SER A 170 -5.21 -12.96 1.17
C SER A 170 -5.70 -13.47 -0.20
N ALA A 171 -6.25 -14.68 -0.24
CA ALA A 171 -6.74 -15.28 -1.48
C ALA A 171 -7.82 -14.41 -2.15
N ASP A 172 -8.70 -13.80 -1.37
CA ASP A 172 -9.77 -12.91 -1.85
C ASP A 172 -9.21 -11.64 -2.47
N THR A 173 -8.26 -10.99 -1.80
CA THR A 173 -7.59 -9.80 -2.35
C THR A 173 -6.82 -10.15 -3.62
N ARG A 174 -6.10 -11.29 -3.65
CA ARG A 174 -5.36 -11.75 -4.84
C ARG A 174 -6.26 -12.03 -6.04
N SER A 175 -7.40 -12.70 -5.84
CA SER A 175 -8.32 -13.04 -6.92
C SER A 175 -9.01 -11.80 -7.50
N ARG A 176 -9.48 -10.89 -6.64
CA ARG A 176 -10.04 -9.58 -7.05
C ARG A 176 -9.08 -8.80 -7.92
N ILE A 177 -7.85 -8.67 -7.43
CA ILE A 177 -6.75 -8.00 -8.11
C ILE A 177 -6.44 -8.64 -9.46
N LEU A 178 -6.36 -9.97 -9.52
CA LEU A 178 -6.07 -10.70 -10.75
C LEU A 178 -7.17 -10.43 -11.79
N LEU A 179 -8.43 -10.48 -11.39
CA LEU A 179 -9.57 -10.22 -12.26
C LEU A 179 -9.61 -8.77 -12.75
N ASP A 180 -9.42 -7.80 -11.85
CA ASP A 180 -9.35 -6.38 -12.21
C ASP A 180 -8.18 -6.11 -13.17
N SER A 181 -7.05 -6.79 -12.97
CA SER A 181 -5.88 -6.73 -13.84
C SER A 181 -6.16 -7.32 -15.22
N LEU A 182 -6.79 -8.50 -15.26
CA LEU A 182 -7.18 -9.15 -16.51
C LEU A 182 -8.21 -8.31 -17.29
N MET A 183 -9.15 -7.67 -16.61
CA MET A 183 -10.11 -6.76 -17.25
C MET A 183 -9.41 -5.59 -17.94
N ILE A 184 -8.45 -4.96 -17.26
CA ILE A 184 -7.65 -3.86 -17.83
C ILE A 184 -6.79 -4.36 -19.00
N MET A 185 -6.13 -5.51 -18.84
CA MET A 185 -5.31 -6.10 -19.91
C MET A 185 -6.13 -6.46 -21.14
N VAL A 186 -7.28 -7.11 -20.98
CA VAL A 186 -8.17 -7.45 -22.09
C VAL A 186 -8.71 -6.19 -22.76
N GLY A 187 -9.11 -5.19 -21.98
CA GLY A 187 -9.53 -3.89 -22.50
C GLY A 187 -8.44 -3.24 -23.35
N ALA A 188 -7.23 -3.07 -22.80
CA ALA A 188 -6.09 -2.51 -23.51
C ALA A 188 -5.69 -3.33 -24.75
N THR A 189 -5.67 -4.66 -24.64
CA THR A 189 -5.40 -5.56 -25.77
C THR A 189 -6.44 -5.42 -26.87
N THR A 190 -7.71 -5.21 -26.52
CA THR A 190 -8.80 -5.02 -27.49
C THR A 190 -8.63 -3.73 -28.28
N PHE A 191 -8.26 -2.64 -27.60
CA PHE A 191 -7.93 -1.37 -28.26
C PHE A 191 -6.66 -1.49 -29.11
N SER A 192 -5.59 -2.04 -28.55
CA SER A 192 -4.34 -2.30 -29.27
C SER A 192 -4.57 -3.17 -30.50
N TRP A 193 -5.41 -4.21 -30.41
CA TRP A 193 -5.78 -5.05 -31.55
C TRP A 193 -6.40 -4.24 -32.69
N TYR A 194 -7.37 -3.38 -32.38
CA TYR A 194 -8.09 -2.65 -33.41
C TYR A 194 -7.25 -1.55 -34.06
N PHE A 195 -6.49 -0.80 -33.26
CA PHE A 195 -5.76 0.40 -33.73
C PHE A 195 -4.32 0.14 -34.15
N ILE A 196 -3.66 -0.88 -33.61
CA ILE A 196 -2.22 -1.10 -33.77
C ILE A 196 -1.95 -2.52 -34.27
N LEU A 197 -2.13 -3.55 -33.43
CA LEU A 197 -1.68 -4.91 -33.70
C LEU A 197 -2.32 -5.53 -34.95
N GLY A 198 -3.64 -5.40 -35.10
CA GLY A 198 -4.37 -5.90 -36.26
C GLY A 198 -3.96 -5.18 -37.55
N PRO A 199 -3.96 -3.84 -37.60
CA PRO A 199 -3.41 -3.07 -38.72
C PRO A 199 -1.95 -3.41 -39.04
N THR A 200 -1.06 -3.55 -38.06
CA THR A 200 0.36 -3.92 -38.26
C THR A 200 0.47 -5.30 -38.92
N ILE A 201 -0.34 -6.27 -38.52
CA ILE A 201 -0.38 -7.60 -39.14
C ILE A 201 -0.93 -7.52 -40.58
N LEU A 202 -1.98 -6.74 -40.80
CA LEU A 202 -2.63 -6.59 -42.11
C LEU A 202 -1.79 -5.81 -43.13
N GLN A 203 -1.08 -4.78 -42.67
CA GLN A 203 -0.19 -3.96 -43.48
C GLN A 203 1.17 -4.64 -43.68
N GLY A 204 1.51 -5.62 -42.84
CA GLY A 204 2.58 -6.61 -42.99
C GLY A 204 3.91 -6.05 -43.49
N ALA A 205 4.88 -5.88 -42.58
CA ALA A 205 6.27 -5.59 -42.97
C ALA A 205 6.72 -6.56 -44.09
N ASN A 206 7.52 -6.07 -45.04
CA ASN A 206 7.99 -6.84 -46.21
C ASN A 206 8.74 -8.14 -45.85
N THR A 207 9.10 -8.31 -44.56
CA THR A 207 9.84 -9.47 -44.05
C THR A 207 9.15 -10.07 -42.82
N VAL A 208 9.26 -11.40 -42.68
CA VAL A 208 8.77 -12.15 -41.50
C VAL A 208 9.39 -11.62 -40.21
N LEU A 209 10.67 -11.24 -40.24
CA LEU A 209 11.37 -10.71 -39.08
C LEU A 209 10.79 -9.35 -38.63
N GLY A 210 10.46 -8.47 -39.58
CA GLY A 210 9.78 -7.21 -39.30
C GLY A 210 8.39 -7.42 -38.71
N GLN A 211 7.64 -8.41 -39.19
CA GLN A 211 6.34 -8.75 -38.59
C GLN A 211 6.47 -9.24 -37.14
N VAL A 212 7.44 -10.12 -36.86
CA VAL A 212 7.69 -10.62 -35.51
C VAL A 212 8.08 -9.48 -34.56
N ILE A 213 9.03 -8.63 -34.96
CA ILE A 213 9.53 -7.54 -34.13
C ILE A 213 8.46 -6.45 -33.99
N GLY A 214 7.75 -6.08 -35.06
CA GLY A 214 6.66 -5.11 -35.01
C GLY A 214 5.48 -5.56 -34.14
N THR A 215 5.23 -6.87 -34.06
CA THR A 215 4.23 -7.44 -33.13
C THR A 215 4.75 -7.47 -31.69
N ALA A 216 6.06 -7.60 -31.49
CA ALA A 216 6.67 -7.66 -30.17
C ALA A 216 6.47 -6.36 -29.38
N TYR A 217 6.54 -5.18 -30.03
CA TYR A 217 6.36 -3.87 -29.39
C TYR A 217 5.00 -3.72 -28.67
N PRO A 218 3.84 -3.89 -29.34
CA PRO A 218 2.55 -3.86 -28.64
C PRO A 218 2.42 -4.93 -27.55
N LEU A 219 3.02 -6.11 -27.75
CA LEU A 219 2.99 -7.18 -26.75
C LEU A 219 3.78 -6.82 -25.49
N VAL A 220 4.96 -6.21 -25.61
CA VAL A 220 5.74 -5.77 -24.44
C VAL A 220 5.08 -4.58 -23.75
N THR A 221 4.35 -3.72 -24.46
CA THR A 221 3.49 -2.69 -23.85
C THR A 221 2.41 -3.33 -22.96
N LEU A 222 1.80 -4.45 -23.38
CA LEU A 222 0.86 -5.20 -22.52
C LEU A 222 1.55 -5.79 -21.27
N VAL A 223 2.79 -6.24 -21.39
CA VAL A 223 3.60 -6.68 -20.24
C VAL A 223 3.85 -5.51 -19.28
N LEU A 224 4.12 -4.30 -19.78
CA LEU A 224 4.24 -3.12 -18.92
C LEU A 224 2.92 -2.73 -18.23
N ILE A 225 1.78 -2.89 -18.91
CA ILE A 225 0.46 -2.72 -18.28
C ILE A 225 0.27 -3.75 -17.16
N PHE A 226 0.66 -5.00 -17.38
CA PHE A 226 0.66 -6.01 -16.31
C PHE A 226 1.57 -5.60 -15.14
N CYS A 227 2.77 -5.08 -15.42
CA CYS A 227 3.68 -4.52 -14.42
C CYS A 227 3.06 -3.36 -13.62
N LEU A 228 2.38 -2.41 -14.29
CA LEU A 228 1.63 -1.33 -13.65
C LEU A 228 0.59 -1.88 -12.67
N LEU A 229 -0.15 -2.88 -13.10
CA LEU A 229 -1.18 -3.53 -12.30
C LEU A 229 -0.56 -4.20 -11.06
N LEU A 230 0.57 -4.90 -11.21
CA LEU A 230 1.33 -5.45 -10.09
C LEU A 230 1.70 -4.36 -9.06
N LEU A 231 2.12 -3.17 -9.51
CA LEU A 231 2.49 -2.08 -8.60
C LEU A 231 1.31 -1.51 -7.82
N VAL A 232 0.13 -1.45 -8.42
CA VAL A 232 -1.10 -1.05 -7.72
C VAL A 232 -1.35 -1.97 -6.52
N LEU A 233 -1.03 -3.26 -6.63
CA LEU A 233 -1.23 -4.24 -5.56
C LEU A 233 -0.32 -3.95 -4.37
N HIS A 234 0.92 -3.58 -4.69
CA HIS A 234 1.94 -3.25 -3.70
C HIS A 234 1.71 -1.86 -3.08
N SER A 235 0.87 -1.01 -3.69
CA SER A 235 0.56 0.33 -3.16
C SER A 235 -0.24 0.31 -1.85
N HIS A 236 -0.80 -0.84 -1.49
CA HIS A 236 -1.47 -1.07 -0.20
C HIS A 236 -0.48 -1.27 0.96
N ASP A 237 0.78 -1.64 0.68
CA ASP A 237 1.81 -1.72 1.70
C ASP A 237 2.40 -0.33 1.95
N HIS A 238 2.20 0.21 3.15
CA HIS A 238 2.73 1.53 3.54
C HIS A 238 4.26 1.65 3.36
N ALA A 239 5.01 0.55 3.45
CA ALA A 239 6.46 0.57 3.28
C ALA A 239 6.88 0.72 1.80
N ILE A 240 6.10 0.16 0.86
CA ILE A 240 6.45 0.10 -0.58
C ILE A 240 5.66 1.14 -1.40
N ARG A 241 4.54 1.64 -0.88
CA ARG A 241 3.66 2.60 -1.53
C ARG A 241 4.36 3.75 -2.26
N PRO A 242 5.32 4.50 -1.68
CA PRO A 242 5.98 5.58 -2.42
C PRO A 242 6.77 5.08 -3.64
N VAL A 243 7.45 3.94 -3.51
CA VAL A 243 8.18 3.29 -4.62
C VAL A 243 7.20 2.84 -5.70
N ALA A 244 6.10 2.19 -5.29
CA ALA A 244 5.07 1.71 -6.21
C ALA A 244 4.40 2.85 -7.00
N LEU A 245 4.17 4.00 -6.36
CA LEU A 245 3.61 5.18 -7.04
C LEU A 245 4.59 5.80 -8.05
N ILE A 246 5.87 5.89 -7.70
CA ILE A 246 6.90 6.44 -8.60
C ILE A 246 7.06 5.52 -9.83
N LEU A 247 7.23 4.22 -9.62
CA LEU A 247 7.34 3.25 -10.71
C LEU A 247 6.03 3.16 -11.52
N GLY A 248 4.88 3.30 -10.86
CA GLY A 248 3.57 3.34 -11.50
C GLY A 248 3.44 4.53 -12.44
N LEU A 249 3.88 5.71 -12.02
CA LEU A 249 3.92 6.89 -12.89
C LEU A 249 4.91 6.71 -14.04
N ALA A 250 6.09 6.13 -13.77
CA ALA A 250 7.12 5.88 -14.77
C ALA A 250 6.61 5.00 -15.92
N PHE A 251 6.04 3.82 -15.62
CA PHE A 251 5.53 2.93 -16.65
C PHE A 251 4.27 3.45 -17.31
N LEU A 252 3.45 4.27 -16.64
CA LEU A 252 2.30 4.90 -17.27
C LEU A 252 2.75 5.84 -18.39
N ILE A 253 3.80 6.62 -18.14
CA ILE A 253 4.41 7.49 -19.15
C ILE A 253 4.95 6.64 -20.30
N ILE A 254 5.79 5.63 -20.01
CA ILE A 254 6.38 4.76 -21.05
C ILE A 254 5.30 4.10 -21.90
N VAL A 255 4.29 3.46 -21.29
CA VAL A 255 3.19 2.80 -22.01
C VAL A 255 2.42 3.79 -22.88
N SER A 256 2.18 5.01 -22.38
CA SER A 256 1.48 6.03 -23.14
C SER A 256 2.31 6.50 -24.33
N THR A 257 3.61 6.70 -24.12
CA THR A 257 4.56 7.10 -25.17
C THR A 257 4.69 6.01 -26.24
N ASP A 258 4.91 4.75 -25.87
CA ASP A 258 4.96 3.61 -26.80
C ASP A 258 3.67 3.49 -27.61
N SER A 259 2.51 3.62 -26.96
CA SER A 259 1.20 3.51 -27.65
C SER A 259 0.96 4.64 -28.65
N ILE A 260 1.38 5.87 -28.32
CA ILE A 260 1.26 7.02 -29.23
C ILE A 260 2.27 6.89 -30.37
N TYR A 261 3.49 6.45 -30.08
CA TYR A 261 4.54 6.19 -31.07
C TYR A 261 4.09 5.14 -32.08
N ASP A 262 3.65 3.96 -31.62
CA ASP A 262 3.17 2.88 -32.48
C ASP A 262 2.05 3.34 -33.41
N TYR A 263 1.11 4.14 -32.89
CA TYR A 263 0.03 4.70 -33.70
C TYR A 263 0.54 5.73 -34.74
N GLN A 264 1.45 6.62 -34.35
CA GLN A 264 2.03 7.62 -35.25
C GLN A 264 2.90 6.96 -36.32
N GLU A 265 3.70 5.96 -35.96
CA GLU A 265 4.55 5.20 -36.86
C GLU A 265 3.72 4.45 -37.92
N LEU A 266 2.67 3.75 -37.48
CA LEU A 266 1.74 3.04 -38.37
C LEU A 266 1.10 3.96 -39.42
N HIS A 267 0.89 5.24 -39.09
CA HIS A 267 0.29 6.22 -39.99
C HIS A 267 1.32 7.14 -40.65
N ASN A 268 2.63 6.85 -40.53
CA ASN A 268 3.74 7.67 -41.04
C ASN A 268 3.66 9.14 -40.58
N MET A 269 3.19 9.37 -39.34
CA MET A 269 3.08 10.69 -38.72
C MET A 269 4.19 10.98 -37.72
N TYR A 270 4.93 9.95 -37.29
CA TYR A 270 6.03 10.13 -36.36
C TYR A 270 7.21 10.84 -37.05
N ALA A 271 7.85 11.73 -36.31
CA ALA A 271 9.09 12.38 -36.73
C ALA A 271 9.92 12.71 -35.49
N THR A 272 11.20 12.35 -35.55
CA THR A 272 12.22 12.67 -34.55
C THR A 272 12.29 14.18 -34.29
N GLY A 273 12.55 14.58 -33.04
CA GLY A 273 12.52 15.98 -32.61
C GLY A 273 11.10 16.49 -32.32
N GLY A 274 10.19 15.58 -31.98
CA GLY A 274 8.82 15.87 -31.54
C GLY A 274 8.71 15.90 -30.02
N LEU A 275 7.61 16.45 -29.49
CA LEU A 275 7.38 16.46 -28.04
C LEU A 275 7.17 15.06 -27.44
N LEU A 276 6.83 14.07 -28.27
CA LEU A 276 6.68 12.69 -27.84
C LEU A 276 8.00 12.11 -27.30
N ASP A 277 9.13 12.56 -27.85
CA ASP A 277 10.49 12.09 -27.56
C ASP A 277 10.92 12.38 -26.11
N VAL A 278 10.20 13.26 -25.39
CA VAL A 278 10.40 13.52 -23.96
C VAL A 278 9.92 12.35 -23.09
N GLY A 279 8.99 11.54 -23.59
CA GLY A 279 8.29 10.52 -22.81
C GLY A 279 9.20 9.42 -22.28
N TRP A 280 10.02 8.82 -23.15
CA TRP A 280 10.95 7.74 -22.79
C TRP A 280 11.98 8.16 -21.74
N PRO A 281 12.79 9.22 -21.94
CA PRO A 281 13.77 9.63 -20.94
C PRO A 281 13.13 10.04 -19.61
N LEU A 282 11.96 10.71 -19.63
CA LEU A 282 11.22 11.01 -18.41
C LEU A 282 10.79 9.74 -17.67
N GLY A 283 10.25 8.77 -18.39
CA GLY A 283 9.89 7.45 -17.86
C GLY A 283 11.08 6.75 -17.21
N TYR A 284 12.20 6.60 -17.91
CA TYR A 284 13.38 5.91 -17.40
C TYR A 284 14.08 6.66 -16.26
N MET A 285 14.07 8.00 -16.24
CA MET A 285 14.51 8.78 -15.09
C MET A 285 13.66 8.51 -13.85
N LEU A 286 12.34 8.37 -14.01
CA LEU A 286 11.44 8.00 -12.91
C LEU A 286 11.62 6.53 -12.47
N VAL A 287 11.94 5.61 -13.39
CA VAL A 287 12.36 4.24 -13.01
C VAL A 287 13.61 4.30 -12.13
N GLY A 288 14.60 5.11 -12.53
CA GLY A 288 15.81 5.38 -11.74
C GLY A 288 15.50 5.95 -10.35
N LEU A 289 14.58 6.91 -10.26
CA LEU A 289 14.10 7.47 -9.00
C LEU A 289 13.41 6.41 -8.13
N GLY A 290 12.60 5.54 -8.72
CA GLY A 290 11.96 4.42 -8.01
C GLY A 290 12.97 3.44 -7.44
N ALA A 291 14.02 3.11 -8.20
CA ALA A 291 15.13 2.28 -7.73
C ALA A 291 15.91 2.96 -6.59
N GLN A 292 16.14 4.27 -6.65
CA GLN A 292 16.74 5.04 -5.56
C GLN A 292 15.86 5.01 -4.30
N ALA A 293 14.57 5.27 -4.47
CA ALA A 293 13.56 5.28 -3.39
C ALA A 293 13.50 3.92 -2.68
N LEU A 294 13.57 2.81 -3.43
CA LEU A 294 13.60 1.46 -2.88
C LEU A 294 14.86 1.22 -2.03
N ARG A 295 16.03 1.63 -2.52
CA ARG A 295 17.29 1.46 -1.79
C ARG A 295 17.33 2.27 -0.50
N VAL A 296 16.84 3.51 -0.52
CA VAL A 296 16.69 4.32 0.70
C VAL A 296 15.71 3.65 1.67
N GLY A 297 14.62 3.07 1.16
CA GLY A 297 13.64 2.33 1.97
C GLY A 297 14.22 1.08 2.63
N ILE A 298 15.03 0.31 1.90
CA ILE A 298 15.77 -0.86 2.40
C ILE A 298 16.80 -0.43 3.46
N ALA A 299 17.64 0.56 3.16
CA ALA A 299 18.70 1.04 4.05
C ALA A 299 18.15 1.65 5.36
N SER A 300 16.97 2.25 5.32
CA SER A 300 16.31 2.83 6.50
C SER A 300 15.66 1.78 7.42
N GLY A 301 15.75 0.48 7.12
CA GLY A 301 15.17 -0.61 7.92
C GLY A 301 13.64 -0.69 7.86
N LYS A 302 12.95 0.27 7.21
CA LYS A 302 11.48 0.31 7.06
C LYS A 302 10.93 -0.92 6.33
N LEU A 303 11.71 -1.48 5.41
CA LEU A 303 11.32 -2.68 4.65
C LEU A 303 11.70 -4.00 5.34
N SER A 304 12.76 -4.02 6.17
CA SER A 304 13.22 -5.24 6.86
C SER A 304 12.55 -5.49 8.22
N ALA A 305 11.95 -4.47 8.86
CA ALA A 305 11.40 -4.58 10.23
C ALA A 305 10.05 -5.32 10.35
N HIS A 306 9.53 -5.92 9.28
CA HIS A 306 8.21 -6.53 9.25
C HIS A 306 8.21 -8.08 9.19
N LEU A 307 9.30 -8.72 9.63
CA LEU A 307 9.29 -10.15 9.96
C LEU A 307 8.51 -10.36 11.27
N PRO A 308 7.70 -11.43 11.40
CA PRO A 308 6.82 -11.61 12.55
C PRO A 308 7.64 -11.99 13.79
N ALA A 309 7.88 -11.03 14.69
CA ALA A 309 8.04 -11.36 16.09
C ALA A 309 6.63 -11.67 16.61
N GLY A 310 6.36 -12.96 16.87
CA GLY A 310 5.08 -13.41 17.41
C GLY A 310 4.68 -12.60 18.65
N GLY A 311 3.50 -11.98 18.61
CA GLY A 311 2.96 -11.27 19.78
C GLY A 311 1.80 -10.33 19.47
N ASP A 312 1.91 -9.47 18.44
CA ASP A 312 1.07 -8.27 18.38
C ASP A 312 0.23 -8.08 17.09
N ALA A 313 0.01 -9.14 16.31
CA ALA A 313 -0.84 -9.10 15.10
C ALA A 313 -2.33 -8.76 15.36
N SER A 314 -2.72 -8.69 16.64
CA SER A 314 -4.08 -8.39 17.10
C SER A 314 -4.27 -6.89 17.38
N ARG A 315 -3.22 -6.14 17.72
CA ARG A 315 -3.31 -4.71 18.06
C ARG A 315 -3.23 -3.77 16.85
N GLU A 316 -2.52 -4.15 15.79
CA GLU A 316 -2.49 -3.37 14.54
C GLU A 316 -3.81 -3.43 13.75
N ARG A 317 -4.64 -4.45 13.95
CA ARG A 317 -5.97 -4.55 13.33
C ARG A 317 -6.96 -3.51 13.88
N ALA A 318 -6.82 -3.11 15.14
CA ALA A 318 -7.71 -2.14 15.79
C ALA A 318 -7.41 -0.67 15.41
N GLY A 319 -6.20 -0.39 14.89
CA GLY A 319 -5.78 0.94 14.45
C GLY A 319 -5.87 1.17 12.95
N GLN A 320 -6.44 0.23 12.18
CA GLN A 320 -6.78 0.45 10.78
C GLN A 320 -7.95 1.43 10.72
N SER A 321 -7.65 2.72 10.84
CA SER A 321 -8.57 3.75 10.45
C SER A 321 -9.06 3.40 9.04
N PHE A 322 -10.36 3.52 8.83
CA PHE A 322 -10.99 3.49 7.53
C PHE A 322 -10.37 4.62 6.68
N SER A 323 -9.17 4.40 6.17
CA SER A 323 -8.60 5.19 5.11
C SER A 323 -9.52 4.91 3.94
N SER A 324 -10.41 5.87 3.67
CA SER A 324 -11.21 5.98 2.46
C SER A 324 -10.35 5.57 1.27
N SER A 325 -10.43 4.28 0.92
CA SER A 325 -9.81 3.73 -0.27
C SER A 325 -10.62 4.32 -1.40
N SER A 326 -10.13 5.45 -1.89
CA SER A 326 -10.74 6.29 -2.90
C SER A 326 -11.51 5.46 -3.92
N LEU A 327 -12.85 5.55 -3.88
CA LEU A 327 -13.80 4.77 -4.70
C LEU A 327 -13.41 4.75 -6.18
N TRP A 328 -12.76 5.81 -6.67
CA TRP A 328 -12.28 5.91 -8.06
C TRP A 328 -11.25 4.83 -8.43
N LYS A 329 -10.40 4.37 -7.51
CA LYS A 329 -9.42 3.30 -7.78
C LYS A 329 -10.12 1.96 -8.04
N SER A 330 -11.22 1.70 -7.32
CA SER A 330 -12.07 0.53 -7.53
C SER A 330 -12.92 0.63 -8.81
N MET A 331 -13.07 1.83 -9.37
CA MET A 331 -13.83 2.11 -10.59
C MET A 331 -12.99 1.98 -11.88
N LEU A 332 -11.66 2.02 -11.77
CA LEU A 332 -10.75 2.01 -12.94
C LEU A 332 -10.94 0.80 -13.88
N PRO A 333 -11.04 -0.45 -13.41
CA PRO A 333 -11.25 -1.60 -14.30
C PRO A 333 -12.60 -1.56 -15.03
N TYR A 334 -13.60 -0.91 -14.43
CA TYR A 334 -14.91 -0.75 -15.05
C TYR A 334 -14.95 0.30 -16.14
N LEU A 335 -13.97 1.20 -16.21
CA LEU A 335 -13.88 2.21 -17.28
C LEU A 335 -13.68 1.55 -18.66
N PHE A 336 -12.95 0.44 -18.72
CA PHE A 336 -12.71 -0.29 -19.96
C PHE A 336 -13.97 -0.95 -20.54
N VAL A 337 -14.97 -1.27 -19.71
CA VAL A 337 -16.22 -1.89 -20.16
C VAL A 337 -17.01 -0.97 -21.11
N PRO A 338 -17.43 0.25 -20.73
CA PRO A 338 -18.12 1.16 -21.65
C PRO A 338 -17.22 1.56 -22.82
N LEU A 339 -15.91 1.72 -22.61
CA LEU A 339 -14.95 2.02 -23.70
C LEU A 339 -14.94 0.92 -24.78
N VAL A 340 -14.85 -0.35 -24.39
CA VAL A 340 -14.87 -1.48 -25.34
C VAL A 340 -16.25 -1.65 -25.98
N ILE A 341 -17.34 -1.39 -25.25
CA ILE A 341 -18.70 -1.39 -25.83
C ILE A 341 -18.85 -0.29 -26.89
N LEU A 342 -18.33 0.91 -26.63
CA LEU A 342 -18.31 2.01 -27.61
C LEU A 342 -17.47 1.66 -28.83
N LEU A 343 -16.28 1.06 -28.61
CA LEU A 343 -15.44 0.56 -29.70
C LEU A 343 -16.17 -0.50 -30.52
N LEU A 344 -16.86 -1.45 -29.88
CA LEU A 344 -17.66 -2.46 -30.56
C LEU A 344 -18.77 -1.83 -31.41
N ALA A 345 -19.54 -0.89 -30.84
CA ALA A 345 -20.58 -0.17 -31.56
C ALA A 345 -20.02 0.60 -32.78
N TYR A 346 -18.84 1.21 -32.62
CA TYR A 346 -18.11 1.85 -33.70
C TYR A 346 -17.72 0.85 -34.79
N THR A 347 -17.16 -0.32 -34.45
CA THR A 347 -16.75 -1.34 -35.44
C THR A 347 -17.92 -1.97 -36.21
N VAL A 348 -19.10 -2.03 -35.60
CA VAL A 348 -20.33 -2.50 -36.27
C VAL A 348 -20.81 -1.45 -37.28
N SER A 349 -20.71 -0.17 -36.93
CA SER A 349 -21.18 0.94 -37.77
C SER A 349 -20.19 1.32 -38.88
N ALA A 350 -18.89 1.18 -38.63
CA ALA A 350 -17.83 1.52 -39.57
C ALA A 350 -17.52 0.36 -40.54
N PRO A 351 -17.33 0.62 -41.85
CA PRO A 351 -16.74 -0.35 -42.75
C PRO A 351 -15.27 -0.61 -42.35
N GLY A 352 -14.87 -1.88 -42.29
CA GLY A 352 -13.53 -2.27 -41.86
C GLY A 352 -13.29 -3.77 -42.04
N ALA A 353 -12.03 -4.20 -41.98
CA ALA A 353 -11.64 -5.59 -42.19
C ALA A 353 -12.33 -6.52 -41.17
N GLY A 354 -12.88 -7.65 -41.63
CA GLY A 354 -13.63 -8.58 -40.80
C GLY A 354 -12.81 -9.13 -39.61
N ILE A 355 -11.49 -9.28 -39.78
CA ILE A 355 -10.59 -9.76 -38.73
C ILE A 355 -10.42 -8.77 -37.57
N LEU A 356 -10.45 -7.47 -37.85
CA LEU A 356 -10.39 -6.43 -36.81
C LEU A 356 -11.68 -6.44 -35.99
N LYS A 357 -12.84 -6.53 -36.66
CA LYS A 357 -14.14 -6.63 -36.01
C LYS A 357 -14.25 -7.89 -35.15
N LEU A 358 -13.80 -9.03 -35.67
CA LEU A 358 -13.81 -10.30 -34.95
C LEU A 358 -12.99 -10.20 -33.66
N GLY A 359 -11.80 -9.61 -33.71
CA GLY A 359 -10.97 -9.42 -32.52
C GLY A 359 -11.63 -8.51 -31.47
N VAL A 360 -12.32 -7.45 -31.89
CA VAL A 360 -13.08 -6.59 -30.95
C VAL A 360 -14.26 -7.34 -30.33
N ILE A 361 -14.99 -8.14 -31.10
CA ILE A 361 -16.09 -8.98 -30.59
C ILE A 361 -15.58 -9.99 -29.55
N LEU A 362 -14.48 -10.68 -29.86
CA LEU A 362 -13.87 -11.65 -28.94
C LEU A 362 -13.36 -10.95 -27.67
N GLY A 363 -12.67 -9.81 -27.81
CA GLY A 363 -12.21 -9.00 -26.68
C GLY A 363 -13.36 -8.53 -25.78
N ALA A 364 -14.46 -8.05 -26.37
CA ALA A 364 -15.66 -7.66 -25.64
C ALA A 364 -16.31 -8.86 -24.91
N ALA A 365 -16.42 -10.02 -25.56
CA ALA A 365 -16.98 -11.23 -24.95
C ALA A 365 -16.15 -11.70 -23.74
N VAL A 366 -14.82 -11.72 -23.87
CA VAL A 366 -13.91 -12.07 -22.77
C VAL A 366 -14.01 -11.05 -21.63
N LEU A 367 -14.04 -9.75 -21.95
CA LEU A 367 -14.17 -8.70 -20.94
C LEU A 367 -15.48 -8.80 -20.16
N MET A 368 -16.60 -9.10 -20.85
CA MET A 368 -17.89 -9.33 -20.20
C MET A 368 -17.88 -10.58 -19.31
N GLY A 369 -17.24 -11.67 -19.75
CA GLY A 369 -17.05 -12.86 -18.93
C GLY A 369 -16.25 -12.58 -17.65
N LEU A 370 -15.15 -11.82 -17.76
CA LEU A 370 -14.34 -11.38 -16.62
C LEU A 370 -15.12 -10.45 -15.68
N LEU A 371 -15.94 -9.55 -16.23
CA LEU A 371 -16.82 -8.68 -15.45
C LEU A 371 -17.79 -9.49 -14.61
N ILE A 372 -18.47 -10.48 -15.21
CA ILE A 372 -19.41 -11.36 -14.50
C ILE A 372 -18.69 -12.13 -13.39
N LEU A 373 -17.52 -12.69 -13.70
CA LEU A 373 -16.71 -13.42 -12.72
C LEU A 373 -16.29 -12.52 -11.55
N ARG A 374 -15.87 -11.28 -11.84
CA ARG A 374 -15.54 -10.28 -10.82
C ARG A 374 -16.75 -9.92 -9.96
N GLN A 375 -17.94 -9.75 -10.56
CA GLN A 375 -19.16 -9.46 -9.80
C GLN A 375 -19.54 -10.62 -8.89
N PHE A 376 -19.35 -11.86 -9.33
CA PHE A 376 -19.57 -13.04 -8.50
C PHE A 376 -18.65 -13.07 -7.27
N PHE A 377 -17.35 -12.83 -7.44
CA PHE A 377 -16.42 -12.75 -6.30
C PHE A 377 -16.72 -11.58 -5.37
N ALA A 378 -17.05 -10.41 -5.92
CA ALA A 378 -17.46 -9.26 -5.11
C ALA A 378 -18.72 -9.57 -4.27
N LEU A 379 -19.69 -10.29 -4.84
CA LEU A 379 -20.88 -10.72 -4.13
C LEU A 379 -20.54 -11.72 -3.01
N ARG A 380 -19.68 -12.71 -3.27
CA ARG A 380 -19.23 -13.66 -2.24
C ARG A 380 -18.52 -12.95 -1.08
N GLU A 381 -17.64 -12.00 -1.38
CA GLU A 381 -16.95 -11.22 -0.37
C GLU A 381 -17.94 -10.36 0.44
N THR A 382 -18.93 -9.74 -0.23
CA THR A 382 -19.98 -8.98 0.45
C THR A 382 -20.79 -9.86 1.41
N LEU A 383 -21.17 -11.06 0.99
CA LEU A 383 -21.92 -12.01 1.82
C LEU A 383 -21.09 -12.49 3.03
N GLY A 384 -19.79 -12.73 2.83
CA GLY A 384 -18.88 -13.09 3.93
C GLY A 384 -18.75 -11.99 4.99
N HIS A 385 -18.63 -10.73 4.57
CA HIS A 385 -18.58 -9.60 5.50
C HIS A 385 -19.91 -9.43 6.27
N GLN A 386 -21.04 -9.68 5.60
CA GLN A 386 -22.34 -9.65 6.28
C GLN A 386 -22.41 -10.71 7.38
N GLN A 387 -21.95 -11.94 7.13
CA GLN A 387 -21.94 -12.99 8.17
C GLN A 387 -21.10 -12.60 9.39
N GLN A 388 -19.91 -12.02 9.18
CA GLN A 388 -19.06 -11.56 10.30
C GLN A 388 -19.72 -10.44 11.12
N LEU A 389 -20.41 -9.51 10.45
CA LEU A 389 -21.18 -8.46 11.13
C LEU A 389 -22.35 -9.05 11.94
N TRP A 390 -23.01 -10.07 11.42
CA TRP A 390 -24.07 -10.79 12.15
C TRP A 390 -23.52 -11.46 13.41
N GLU A 391 -22.40 -12.17 13.32
CA GLU A 391 -21.75 -12.83 14.46
C GLU A 391 -21.30 -11.82 15.52
N MET A 392 -20.65 -10.71 15.12
CA MET A 392 -20.24 -9.67 16.06
C MET A 392 -21.45 -9.02 16.75
N ARG A 393 -22.52 -8.77 15.99
CA ARG A 393 -23.74 -8.18 16.55
C ARG A 393 -24.41 -9.12 17.55
N GLU A 394 -24.45 -10.41 17.26
CA GLU A 394 -24.98 -11.43 18.17
C GLU A 394 -24.17 -11.52 19.46
N GLN A 395 -22.83 -11.47 19.37
CA GLN A 395 -21.94 -11.44 20.54
C GLN A 395 -22.19 -10.21 21.41
N VAL A 396 -22.37 -9.02 20.81
CA VAL A 396 -22.66 -7.79 21.55
C VAL A 396 -24.02 -7.87 22.25
N ILE A 397 -25.07 -8.31 21.55
CA ILE A 397 -26.41 -8.47 22.12
C ILE A 397 -26.39 -9.51 23.26
N GLY A 398 -25.69 -10.62 23.07
CA GLY A 398 -25.53 -11.65 24.10
C GLY A 398 -24.81 -11.15 25.35
N ALA A 399 -23.76 -10.33 25.18
CA ALA A 399 -23.03 -9.73 26.29
C ALA A 399 -23.87 -8.70 27.05
N GLU A 400 -24.65 -7.87 26.35
CA GLU A 400 -25.58 -6.92 26.97
C GLU A 400 -26.67 -7.65 27.77
N LEU A 401 -27.27 -8.70 27.20
CA LEU A 401 -28.28 -9.49 27.89
C LEU A 401 -27.72 -10.22 29.12
N ALA A 402 -26.50 -10.75 29.04
CA ALA A 402 -25.83 -11.38 30.17
C ALA A 402 -25.54 -10.38 31.28
N ARG A 403 -25.12 -9.16 30.93
CA ARG A 403 -24.92 -8.06 31.88
C ARG A 403 -26.23 -7.67 32.56
N GLU A 404 -27.31 -7.49 31.79
CA GLU A 404 -28.62 -7.16 32.36
C GLU A 404 -29.13 -8.25 33.30
N LYS A 405 -28.98 -9.53 32.94
CA LYS A 405 -29.32 -10.66 33.81
C LYS A 405 -28.49 -10.68 35.09
N ALA A 406 -27.19 -10.40 35.00
CA ALA A 406 -26.31 -10.33 36.16
C ALA A 406 -26.71 -9.18 37.09
N GLU A 407 -27.06 -8.02 36.54
CA GLU A 407 -27.58 -6.88 37.32
C GLU A 407 -28.93 -7.23 37.99
N ARG A 408 -29.85 -7.87 37.28
CA ARG A 408 -31.13 -8.34 37.85
C ARG A 408 -30.93 -9.35 38.98
N LEU A 409 -30.09 -10.36 38.79
CA LEU A 409 -29.77 -11.37 39.82
C LEU A 409 -29.09 -10.77 41.05
N LYS A 410 -28.27 -9.72 40.87
CA LYS A 410 -27.68 -8.96 41.98
C LYS A 410 -28.77 -8.25 42.79
N VAL A 411 -29.71 -7.58 42.12
CA VAL A 411 -30.84 -6.90 42.77
C VAL A 411 -31.73 -7.89 43.53
N GLU A 412 -32.07 -9.02 42.91
CA GLU A 412 -32.88 -10.07 43.53
C GLU A 412 -32.21 -10.68 44.77
N ARG A 413 -30.89 -10.91 44.72
CA ARG A 413 -30.11 -11.36 45.88
C ARG A 413 -30.12 -10.38 47.04
N VAL A 414 -29.94 -9.09 46.75
CA VAL A 414 -29.99 -8.03 47.78
C VAL A 414 -31.37 -8.03 48.45
N LEU A 415 -32.45 -8.18 47.69
CA LEU A 415 -33.80 -8.24 48.22
C LEU A 415 -34.00 -9.46 49.13
N ALA A 416 -33.63 -10.66 48.66
CA ALA A 416 -33.77 -11.89 49.44
C ALA A 416 -32.96 -11.87 50.75
N LEU A 417 -31.73 -11.32 50.73
CA LEU A 417 -30.90 -11.20 51.93
C LEU A 417 -31.50 -10.20 52.92
N ASN A 418 -32.06 -9.09 52.45
CA ASN A 418 -32.79 -8.14 53.29
C ASN A 418 -34.00 -8.80 53.98
N GLU A 419 -34.78 -9.62 53.25
CA GLU A 419 -35.92 -10.36 53.82
C GLU A 419 -35.47 -11.40 54.85
N ALA A 420 -34.35 -12.10 54.63
CA ALA A 420 -33.80 -13.04 55.61
C ALA A 420 -33.31 -12.33 56.89
N LEU A 421 -32.67 -11.16 56.74
CA LEU A 421 -32.19 -10.35 57.87
C LEU A 421 -33.35 -9.83 58.72
N THR A 422 -34.48 -9.45 58.11
CA THR A 422 -35.68 -9.03 58.85
C THR A 422 -36.40 -10.20 59.51
N ALA A 423 -36.44 -11.39 58.89
CA ALA A 423 -37.08 -12.57 59.45
C ALA A 423 -36.32 -13.20 60.65
N SER A 424 -34.99 -13.10 60.68
CA SER A 424 -34.13 -13.70 61.73
C SER A 424 -34.32 -13.10 63.13
N ARG A 425 -34.93 -11.91 63.26
CA ARG A 425 -35.22 -11.28 64.55
C ARG A 425 -36.65 -10.76 64.61
N GLN A 426 -37.39 -11.11 65.65
CA GLN A 426 -38.76 -10.60 65.92
C GLN A 426 -38.76 -9.12 66.40
N GLY A 427 -37.99 -8.23 65.78
CA GLY A 427 -37.84 -6.80 66.09
C GLY A 427 -37.00 -6.05 65.04
N GLU A 428 -36.76 -4.74 65.24
CA GLU A 428 -36.01 -3.90 64.29
C GLU A 428 -34.64 -4.52 63.91
N PRO A 429 -34.34 -4.68 62.60
CA PRO A 429 -33.17 -5.42 62.13
C PRO A 429 -31.87 -4.70 62.48
N HIS A 430 -30.79 -5.46 62.69
CA HIS A 430 -29.50 -4.90 63.06
C HIS A 430 -28.77 -4.24 61.87
N ALA A 431 -29.15 -4.58 60.63
CA ALA A 431 -28.61 -3.97 59.43
C ALA A 431 -29.61 -4.04 58.25
N HIS A 432 -29.52 -3.07 57.34
CA HIS A 432 -30.23 -3.00 56.07
C HIS A 432 -29.25 -2.84 54.90
N ILE A 433 -29.56 -3.48 53.78
CA ILE A 433 -28.83 -3.31 52.53
C ILE A 433 -29.67 -2.39 51.64
N LEU A 434 -29.23 -1.14 51.43
CA LEU A 434 -29.95 -0.18 50.59
C LEU A 434 -29.63 -0.36 49.12
N ALA A 435 -28.36 -0.63 48.82
CA ALA A 435 -27.85 -1.03 47.51
C ALA A 435 -26.56 -1.83 47.71
N LEU A 436 -26.11 -2.58 46.71
CA LEU A 436 -24.77 -3.18 46.74
C LEU A 436 -23.72 -2.07 46.88
N GLY A 437 -22.92 -2.13 47.94
CA GLY A 437 -21.97 -1.07 48.29
C GLY A 437 -22.56 0.07 49.15
N HIS A 438 -23.83 0.01 49.57
CA HIS A 438 -24.43 0.97 50.50
C HIS A 438 -25.30 0.29 51.55
N TYR A 439 -24.90 0.41 52.81
CA TYR A 439 -25.45 -0.34 53.94
C TYR A 439 -25.85 0.61 55.07
N GLN A 440 -26.84 0.21 55.86
CA GLN A 440 -27.16 0.85 57.13
C GLN A 440 -26.98 -0.17 58.24
N VAL A 441 -26.18 0.17 59.26
CA VAL A 441 -25.92 -0.72 60.40
C VAL A 441 -26.33 0.01 61.68
N ARG A 442 -27.07 -0.71 62.53
CA ARG A 442 -27.61 -0.20 63.79
C ARG A 442 -26.60 -0.36 64.90
N ASP A 443 -26.40 0.67 65.71
CA ASP A 443 -25.59 0.60 66.91
C ASP A 443 -26.36 0.00 68.12
N ASN A 444 -25.67 -0.14 69.25
CA ASN A 444 -26.28 -0.68 70.48
C ASN A 444 -27.29 0.28 71.15
N GLN A 445 -27.33 1.55 70.75
CA GLN A 445 -28.26 2.57 71.24
C GLN A 445 -29.51 2.70 70.34
N GLY A 446 -29.51 2.01 69.21
CA GLY A 446 -30.60 1.92 68.27
C GLY A 446 -30.53 2.87 67.07
N LEU A 447 -29.45 3.64 66.92
CA LEU A 447 -29.22 4.57 65.80
C LEU A 447 -28.60 3.84 64.61
N TYR A 448 -29.04 4.18 63.39
CA TYR A 448 -28.46 3.65 62.16
C TYR A 448 -27.38 4.58 61.60
N TYR A 449 -26.26 4.00 61.18
CA TYR A 449 -25.20 4.70 60.46
C TYR A 449 -25.09 4.17 59.05
N ASN A 450 -24.96 5.09 58.07
CA ASN A 450 -24.67 4.70 56.70
C ASN A 450 -23.21 4.25 56.57
N VAL A 451 -23.01 3.21 55.76
CA VAL A 451 -21.71 2.69 55.37
C VAL A 451 -21.67 2.55 53.85
N SER A 452 -20.77 3.27 53.19
CA SER A 452 -20.57 3.22 51.75
C SER A 452 -19.25 2.55 51.38
N LEU A 453 -19.30 1.67 50.38
CA LEU A 453 -18.13 1.11 49.74
C LEU A 453 -17.48 2.16 48.85
N ARG A 454 -16.17 2.32 49.00
CA ARG A 454 -15.34 3.17 48.15
C ARG A 454 -14.14 2.39 47.64
N GLU A 455 -13.96 2.41 46.33
CA GLU A 455 -12.81 1.82 45.66
C GLU A 455 -11.69 2.84 45.57
N VAL A 456 -10.55 2.54 46.20
CA VAL A 456 -9.34 3.36 46.16
C VAL A 456 -8.22 2.50 45.58
N GLY A 457 -7.99 2.65 44.26
CA GLY A 457 -7.05 1.79 43.53
C GLY A 457 -7.55 0.35 43.46
N GLU A 458 -6.73 -0.62 43.87
CA GLU A 458 -7.12 -2.04 43.95
C GLU A 458 -7.76 -2.43 45.30
N HIS A 459 -7.88 -1.51 46.26
CA HIS A 459 -8.39 -1.80 47.60
C HIS A 459 -9.83 -1.27 47.78
N GLN A 460 -10.71 -2.15 48.23
CA GLN A 460 -12.09 -1.84 48.63
C GLN A 460 -12.12 -1.44 50.11
N THR A 461 -12.66 -0.25 50.41
CA THR A 461 -12.77 0.28 51.78
C THR A 461 -14.22 0.65 52.11
N PHE A 462 -14.69 0.32 53.32
CA PHE A 462 -16.05 0.61 53.77
C PHE A 462 -16.06 1.82 54.70
N GLU A 463 -16.42 2.98 54.17
CA GLU A 463 -16.48 4.23 54.90
C GLU A 463 -17.79 4.33 55.69
N CYS A 464 -17.68 4.53 57.01
CA CYS A 464 -18.85 4.67 57.89
C CYS A 464 -18.94 6.09 58.48
N GLU A 465 -20.15 6.62 58.58
CA GLU A 465 -20.42 7.97 59.12
C GLU A 465 -20.27 8.06 60.66
N CYS A 466 -20.03 6.94 61.34
CA CYS A 466 -19.95 6.95 62.80
C CYS A 466 -18.68 7.67 63.32
N PRO A 467 -18.74 8.29 64.51
CA PRO A 467 -17.61 9.05 65.09
C PRO A 467 -16.35 8.19 65.33
N GLN A 468 -16.51 6.88 65.50
CA GLN A 468 -15.41 5.94 65.71
C GLN A 468 -14.58 5.74 64.44
N TYR A 469 -15.25 5.61 63.29
CA TYR A 469 -14.58 5.44 62.00
C TYR A 469 -13.72 6.66 61.65
N GLN A 470 -14.19 7.87 61.95
CA GLN A 470 -13.43 9.10 61.74
C GLN A 470 -12.10 9.17 62.53
N ARG A 471 -11.96 8.41 63.63
CA ARG A 471 -10.75 8.40 64.46
C ARG A 471 -9.77 7.28 64.13
N GLN A 472 -10.27 6.13 63.68
CA GLN A 472 -9.47 4.90 63.55
C GLN A 472 -9.54 4.25 62.16
N ALA A 473 -10.31 4.83 61.23
CA ALA A 473 -10.57 4.31 59.89
C ALA A 473 -11.15 2.88 59.82
N ILE A 474 -11.55 2.30 60.96
CA ILE A 474 -12.21 1.00 61.09
C ILE A 474 -13.20 1.09 62.26
N CYS A 475 -14.40 0.53 62.09
CA CYS A 475 -15.41 0.43 63.15
C CYS A 475 -16.23 -0.87 63.04
N PRO A 476 -16.98 -1.27 64.08
CA PRO A 476 -17.86 -2.45 64.02
C PRO A 476 -18.85 -2.40 62.86
N HIS A 477 -19.41 -1.22 62.56
CA HIS A 477 -20.35 -1.05 61.44
C HIS A 477 -19.69 -1.32 60.07
N SER A 478 -18.44 -0.86 59.88
CA SER A 478 -17.67 -1.14 58.65
C SER A 478 -17.32 -2.62 58.50
N LEU A 479 -17.08 -3.33 59.60
CA LEU A 479 -16.83 -4.78 59.60
C LEU A 479 -18.10 -5.58 59.28
N VAL A 480 -19.24 -5.18 59.85
CA VAL A 480 -20.55 -5.78 59.54
C VAL A 480 -20.94 -5.52 58.08
N ALA A 481 -20.73 -4.30 57.58
CA ALA A 481 -20.97 -3.98 56.18
C ALA A 481 -20.05 -4.78 55.24
N ALA A 482 -18.76 -4.96 55.59
CA ALA A 482 -17.84 -5.79 54.82
C ALA A 482 -18.26 -7.28 54.80
N ALA A 483 -18.72 -7.82 55.95
CA ALA A 483 -19.24 -9.19 56.02
C ALA A 483 -20.52 -9.37 55.20
N LEU A 484 -21.45 -8.40 55.26
CA LEU A 484 -22.66 -8.39 54.45
C LEU A 484 -22.35 -8.26 52.96
N HIS A 485 -21.39 -7.42 52.59
CA HIS A 485 -20.93 -7.27 51.21
C HIS A 485 -20.35 -8.57 50.67
N SER A 486 -19.45 -9.21 51.43
CA SER A 486 -18.88 -10.51 51.09
C SER A 486 -19.96 -11.61 50.93
N ALA A 487 -20.94 -11.64 51.83
CA ALA A 487 -22.07 -12.57 51.74
C ALA A 487 -22.97 -12.29 50.52
N SER A 488 -23.09 -11.02 50.11
CA SER A 488 -23.85 -10.63 48.92
C SER A 488 -23.13 -10.88 47.60
N GLU A 489 -21.79 -10.96 47.60
CA GLU A 489 -20.96 -11.22 46.41
C GLU A 489 -20.59 -12.68 46.19
N ALA A 490 -20.63 -13.54 47.22
CA ALA A 490 -20.21 -14.94 47.12
C ALA A 490 -20.98 -15.72 46.03
N PRO A 491 -20.29 -16.43 45.11
CA PRO A 491 -20.92 -17.42 44.23
C PRO A 491 -21.30 -18.66 45.05
N HIS A 492 -22.52 -19.18 44.86
CA HIS A 492 -22.99 -20.41 45.49
C HIS A 492 -22.37 -21.66 44.86
#